data_AF-A0AA43HHY6-F1
#
_entry.id   AF-A0AA43HHY6-F1
#
_cell.length_a   1.000
_cell.length_b   1.000
_cell.length_c   1.000
_cell.angle_alpha   90.00
_cell.angle_beta   90.00
_cell.angle_gamma   90.00
#
_symmetry.space_group_name_H-M   'P 1'
#
loop_
_entity.id
_entity.type
_entity.pdbx_description
1 polymer ?
#
loop_
_entity_poly.entity_id
_entity_poly.type
_entity_poly.pdbx_seq_one_letter_code
_entity_poly.pdbx_strand_id
1 'polypeptide(L)'
;MKFSHFILIVNCCLVTACSSLDPHFPKEETLIPGLMPLYGMTSPIRVEVKHPFLILQNMKQRDSLFHIYDLTHYKLRSAFGTIGEGPEEFVLPWLVQTKFSDFLIADKHKFHRFGIDEKGQAIFKETKEPQYINAVHEAAFLNDSLFVVDAQYTGPNLYLLNYQDELPKKTWKYRNADMIDYIADPDMGNVVTNDSRIIFCYGYKKQIDFMDTEFNLIKRVSFKFDNPTIVNSENQGDVKESYVYSYLGKRYLYALFFGTSWNENRANSTCGTFLEVFDLDGNPVIRYYLEGRRPVYFAVDEETFTLYGSGEDGDPEDNLLVYKLKGLS
;
A
#
# COMPACT_ATOMS: atom_id res chain seq x y z
N MET A 1 -62.42 -29.13 -30.30
CA MET A 1 -62.21 -28.04 -29.29
C MET A 1 -61.34 -28.64 -28.19
N LYS A 2 -60.03 -28.34 -28.13
CA LYS A 2 -59.44 -27.16 -27.45
C LYS A 2 -59.88 -27.15 -25.97
N PHE A 3 -59.06 -27.33 -24.94
CA PHE A 3 -57.63 -27.07 -24.73
C PHE A 3 -57.07 -28.01 -23.61
N SER A 4 -55.79 -28.34 -23.74
CA SER A 4 -54.84 -28.72 -22.66
C SER A 4 -54.90 -27.73 -21.48
N HIS A 5 -54.33 -28.06 -20.30
CA HIS A 5 -53.43 -27.22 -19.48
C HIS A 5 -53.22 -27.96 -18.14
N PHE A 6 -52.13 -28.71 -18.00
CA PHE A 6 -50.82 -28.28 -17.46
C PHE A 6 -50.81 -28.11 -15.93
N ILE A 7 -50.02 -29.00 -15.33
CA ILE A 7 -49.62 -29.10 -13.92
C ILE A 7 -49.07 -27.76 -13.43
N LEU A 8 -49.63 -27.23 -12.35
CA LEU A 8 -49.11 -26.07 -11.64
C LEU A 8 -48.29 -26.55 -10.42
N ILE A 9 -47.05 -26.97 -10.69
CA ILE A 9 -46.00 -27.12 -9.67
C ILE A 9 -44.84 -26.23 -10.11
N VAL A 10 -44.91 -24.93 -9.79
CA VAL A 10 -43.75 -24.06 -9.61
C VAL A 10 -44.22 -22.87 -8.77
N ASN A 11 -43.98 -22.88 -7.47
CA ASN A 11 -43.89 -21.64 -6.68
C ASN A 11 -43.23 -21.87 -5.31
N CYS A 12 -42.01 -22.41 -5.31
CA CYS A 12 -41.11 -22.39 -4.14
C CYS A 12 -39.66 -22.01 -4.50
N CYS A 13 -39.46 -21.32 -5.62
CA CYS A 13 -38.17 -20.72 -5.94
C CYS A 13 -38.47 -19.30 -6.40
N LEU A 14 -38.28 -18.30 -5.53
CA LEU A 14 -38.07 -16.86 -5.82
C LEU A 14 -38.36 -16.01 -4.57
N VAL A 15 -37.77 -16.35 -3.42
CA VAL A 15 -37.49 -15.35 -2.36
C VAL A 15 -36.15 -15.66 -1.70
N THR A 16 -35.09 -15.64 -2.50
CA THR A 16 -33.77 -15.21 -2.02
C THR A 16 -33.37 -14.06 -2.91
N ALA A 17 -34.13 -12.97 -2.77
CA ALA A 17 -33.71 -11.66 -3.28
C ALA A 17 -32.39 -11.32 -2.60
N CYS A 18 -31.42 -10.86 -3.38
CA CYS A 18 -30.09 -10.42 -2.96
C CYS A 18 -30.14 -9.52 -1.71
N SER A 19 -29.96 -10.10 -0.54
CA SER A 19 -29.15 -9.43 0.48
C SER A 19 -27.72 -9.65 0.02
N SER A 20 -27.11 -8.67 -0.65
CA SER A 20 -25.65 -8.61 -0.65
C SER A 20 -25.27 -8.51 0.82
N LEU A 21 -24.89 -9.64 1.44
CA LEU A 21 -24.33 -9.60 2.77
C LEU A 21 -23.11 -8.68 2.66
N ASP A 22 -23.04 -7.66 3.52
CA ASP A 22 -21.83 -6.89 3.63
C ASP A 22 -20.66 -7.87 3.83
N PRO A 23 -19.55 -7.74 3.07
CA PRO A 23 -18.41 -8.60 3.29
C PRO A 23 -18.04 -8.55 4.78
N HIS A 24 -17.78 -9.71 5.37
CA HIS A 24 -17.39 -9.81 6.78
C HIS A 24 -16.05 -10.52 6.85
N PHE A 25 -15.24 -10.12 7.83
CA PHE A 25 -14.02 -10.84 8.14
C PHE A 25 -14.40 -12.08 8.95
N PRO A 26 -13.95 -13.28 8.55
CA PRO A 26 -14.28 -14.50 9.28
C PRO A 26 -13.60 -14.57 10.65
N LYS A 27 -12.59 -13.72 10.87
CA LYS A 27 -11.84 -13.63 12.12
C LYS A 27 -11.49 -12.17 12.42
N GLU A 28 -11.59 -11.81 13.69
CA GLU A 28 -11.06 -10.55 14.22
C GLU A 28 -10.13 -10.84 15.41
N GLU A 29 -9.03 -10.10 15.50
CA GLU A 29 -8.05 -10.21 16.58
C GLU A 29 -7.56 -8.84 17.03
N THR A 30 -7.04 -8.77 18.25
CA THR A 30 -6.35 -7.58 18.77
C THR A 30 -4.85 -7.84 18.82
N LEU A 31 -4.07 -6.91 18.28
CA LEU A 31 -2.60 -6.97 18.29
C LEU A 31 -2.03 -5.80 19.09
N ILE A 32 -1.10 -6.13 19.98
CA ILE A 32 -0.32 -5.16 20.75
C ILE A 32 1.02 -4.95 20.02
N PRO A 33 1.49 -3.70 19.84
CA PRO A 33 2.77 -3.42 19.21
C PRO A 33 3.93 -3.89 20.11
N GLY A 34 4.91 -4.53 19.48
CA GLY A 34 6.28 -4.54 19.94
C GLY A 34 7.04 -3.33 19.39
N LEU A 35 8.21 -3.06 19.98
CA LEU A 35 9.15 -2.04 19.52
C LEU A 35 10.46 -2.71 19.12
N MET A 36 10.94 -2.39 17.91
CA MET A 36 12.29 -2.72 17.47
C MET A 36 13.15 -1.45 17.58
N PRO A 37 14.21 -1.45 18.39
CA PRO A 37 15.07 -0.28 18.53
C PRO A 37 15.82 0.00 17.23
N LEU A 38 15.95 1.28 16.90
CA LEU A 38 16.71 1.80 15.77
C LEU A 38 18.00 2.44 16.29
N TYR A 39 19.06 2.41 15.48
CA TYR A 39 20.35 2.97 15.85
C TYR A 39 20.46 4.42 15.37
N GLY A 40 20.64 5.34 16.32
CA GLY A 40 20.78 6.78 16.07
C GLY A 40 19.43 7.50 15.93
N MET A 41 19.47 8.83 15.82
CA MET A 41 18.26 9.65 15.63
C MET A 41 17.63 9.31 14.27
N THR A 42 16.59 8.48 14.29
CA THR A 42 15.91 8.02 13.08
C THR A 42 14.49 8.57 13.02
N SER A 43 14.05 8.97 11.83
CA SER A 43 12.62 9.15 11.51
C SER A 43 12.36 8.34 10.25
N PRO A 44 12.11 7.02 10.42
CA PRO A 44 11.87 6.15 9.30
C PRO A 44 10.58 6.58 8.60
N ILE A 45 10.68 6.90 7.30
CA ILE A 45 9.50 7.21 6.50
C ILE A 45 9.05 5.98 5.74
N ARG A 46 9.94 5.08 5.31
CA ARG A 46 9.54 3.90 4.53
C ARG A 46 10.30 2.67 4.96
N VAL A 47 9.60 1.54 4.88
CA VAL A 47 10.11 0.23 5.26
C VAL A 47 9.94 -0.72 4.09
N GLU A 48 10.97 -1.52 3.84
CA GLU A 48 10.91 -2.64 2.91
C GLU A 48 11.62 -3.86 3.52
N VAL A 49 11.08 -5.06 3.27
CA VAL A 49 11.67 -6.32 3.74
C VAL A 49 12.25 -7.07 2.55
N LYS A 50 13.52 -7.44 2.64
CA LYS A 50 14.22 -8.40 1.77
C LYS A 50 14.90 -9.42 2.66
N HIS A 51 14.16 -10.44 3.10
CA HIS A 51 14.61 -11.38 4.13
C HIS A 51 16.04 -11.90 3.84
N PRO A 52 16.96 -11.88 4.84
CA PRO A 52 16.76 -11.58 6.26
C PRO A 52 16.94 -10.10 6.65
N PHE A 53 16.87 -9.18 5.69
CA PHE A 53 17.14 -7.76 5.90
C PHE A 53 15.88 -6.89 5.87
N LEU A 54 15.95 -5.80 6.63
CA LEU A 54 15.00 -4.71 6.63
C LEU A 54 15.70 -3.45 6.12
N ILE A 55 15.11 -2.78 5.14
CA ILE A 55 15.61 -1.52 4.60
C ILE A 55 14.69 -0.42 5.11
N LEU A 56 15.30 0.60 5.69
CA LEU A 56 14.62 1.79 6.22
C LEU A 56 15.11 3.03 5.49
N GLN A 57 14.19 3.88 5.06
CA GLN A 57 14.52 5.22 4.61
C GLN A 57 14.37 6.22 5.78
N ASN A 58 15.46 6.86 6.17
CA ASN A 58 15.54 7.88 7.20
C ASN A 58 15.60 9.28 6.56
N MET A 59 14.78 10.22 7.02
CA MET A 59 14.80 11.60 6.53
C MET A 59 15.48 12.61 7.48
N LYS A 60 15.81 12.22 8.71
CA LYS A 60 16.54 13.09 9.65
C LYS A 60 18.05 13.10 9.35
N GLN A 61 18.60 12.02 8.79
CA GLN A 61 20.03 11.89 8.48
C GLN A 61 20.30 12.09 6.99
N ARG A 62 20.94 13.21 6.64
CA ARG A 62 21.16 13.60 5.23
C ARG A 62 22.36 12.94 4.54
N ASP A 63 23.22 12.27 5.29
CA ASP A 63 24.41 11.56 4.82
C ASP A 63 24.29 10.03 4.95
N SER A 64 23.13 9.55 5.40
CA SER A 64 22.85 8.14 5.67
C SER A 64 21.35 7.87 5.60
N LEU A 65 20.79 8.11 4.41
CA LEU A 65 19.35 8.05 4.14
C LEU A 65 18.76 6.64 4.20
N PHE A 66 19.55 5.62 3.88
CA PHE A 66 19.08 4.25 3.80
C PHE A 66 19.84 3.38 4.78
N HIS A 67 19.11 2.75 5.69
CA HIS A 67 19.67 1.90 6.73
C HIS A 67 19.26 0.46 6.47
N ILE A 68 20.21 -0.47 6.50
CA ILE A 68 19.96 -1.91 6.34
C ILE A 68 20.17 -2.59 7.68
N TYR A 69 19.10 -3.17 8.21
CA TYR A 69 19.09 -3.93 9.45
C TYR A 69 19.01 -5.42 9.17
N ASP A 70 19.73 -6.20 9.97
CA ASP A 70 19.59 -7.64 10.08
C ASP A 70 18.42 -7.96 11.00
N LEU A 71 17.40 -8.65 10.48
CA LEU A 71 16.19 -9.02 11.25
C LEU A 71 16.41 -10.20 12.19
N THR A 72 17.51 -10.95 12.05
CA THR A 72 17.81 -12.06 12.96
C THR A 72 18.29 -11.55 14.32
N HIS A 73 19.05 -10.45 14.31
CA HIS A 73 19.64 -9.87 15.52
C HIS A 73 19.12 -8.46 15.84
N TYR A 74 18.26 -7.89 14.99
CA TYR A 74 17.79 -6.51 15.05
C TYR A 74 18.93 -5.48 15.12
N LYS A 75 19.95 -5.67 14.28
CA LYS A 75 21.16 -4.83 14.26
C LYS A 75 21.35 -4.12 12.93
N LEU A 76 21.71 -2.83 13.00
CA LEU A 76 22.17 -2.08 11.84
C LEU A 76 23.44 -2.74 11.27
N ARG A 77 23.44 -3.02 9.97
CA ARG A 77 24.57 -3.61 9.24
C ARG A 77 25.30 -2.57 8.42
N SER A 78 24.56 -1.76 7.69
CA SER A 78 25.11 -0.65 6.91
C SER A 78 24.12 0.50 6.82
N ALA A 79 24.64 1.68 6.52
CA ALA A 79 23.86 2.85 6.15
C ALA A 79 24.55 3.57 5.00
N PHE A 80 23.77 4.13 4.07
CA PHE A 80 24.30 4.79 2.88
C PHE A 80 23.32 5.82 2.32
N GLY A 81 23.77 6.57 1.31
CA GLY A 81 22.98 7.55 0.58
C GLY A 81 23.06 8.93 1.22
N THR A 82 23.52 9.88 0.41
CA THR A 82 23.72 11.27 0.80
C THR A 82 22.83 12.16 -0.05
N ILE A 83 22.21 13.18 0.56
CA ILE A 83 21.45 14.20 -0.17
C ILE A 83 22.40 15.16 -0.87
N GLY A 84 22.22 15.34 -2.17
CA GLY A 84 22.98 16.28 -2.99
C GLY A 84 22.78 16.03 -4.48
N GLU A 85 23.56 16.73 -5.32
CA GLU A 85 23.46 16.66 -6.79
C GLU A 85 24.70 16.02 -7.44
N GLY A 86 25.63 15.50 -6.65
CA GLY A 86 26.80 14.77 -7.11
C GLY A 86 26.44 13.40 -7.73
N PRO A 87 27.39 12.76 -8.44
CA PRO A 87 27.12 11.52 -9.19
C PRO A 87 26.64 10.31 -8.36
N GLU A 88 26.91 10.30 -7.06
CA GLU A 88 26.53 9.23 -6.11
C GLU A 88 25.53 9.74 -5.04
N GLU A 89 25.02 10.95 -5.22
CA GLU A 89 24.10 11.60 -4.29
C GLU A 89 22.66 11.51 -4.80
N PHE A 90 21.71 11.61 -3.87
CA PHE A 90 20.28 11.55 -4.16
C PHE A 90 19.63 12.92 -3.96
N VAL A 91 18.65 13.26 -4.79
CA VAL A 91 17.98 14.57 -4.69
C VAL A 91 16.63 14.47 -3.99
N LEU A 92 15.77 13.58 -4.46
CA LEU A 92 14.46 13.25 -3.90
C LEU A 92 14.29 11.73 -3.87
N PRO A 93 15.10 11.02 -3.06
CA PRO A 93 15.05 9.58 -2.99
C PRO A 93 13.75 9.08 -2.35
N TRP A 94 13.27 7.96 -2.85
CA TRP A 94 12.07 7.28 -2.36
C TRP A 94 12.28 5.77 -2.40
N LEU A 95 12.24 5.12 -1.24
CA LEU A 95 12.30 3.66 -1.16
C LEU A 95 11.02 3.06 -1.73
N VAL A 96 11.16 2.26 -2.78
CA VAL A 96 10.04 1.64 -3.48
C VAL A 96 9.82 0.23 -2.94
N GLN A 97 8.57 -0.09 -2.61
CA GLN A 97 8.20 -1.43 -2.18
C GLN A 97 8.01 -2.34 -3.41
N THR A 98 8.71 -3.47 -3.44
CA THR A 98 8.70 -4.39 -4.59
C THR A 98 8.69 -5.83 -4.13
N LYS A 99 8.35 -6.77 -5.01
CA LYS A 99 8.49 -8.21 -4.71
C LYS A 99 9.81 -8.80 -5.24
N PHE A 100 10.71 -7.95 -5.71
CA PHE A 100 12.02 -8.39 -6.22
C PHE A 100 12.91 -8.85 -5.06
N SER A 101 13.90 -9.67 -5.37
CA SER A 101 14.98 -9.98 -4.41
C SER A 101 15.84 -8.75 -4.11
N ASP A 102 15.97 -7.86 -5.10
CA ASP A 102 16.64 -6.57 -4.98
C ASP A 102 15.68 -5.50 -4.46
N PHE A 103 16.21 -4.38 -3.99
CA PHE A 103 15.41 -3.21 -3.63
C PHE A 103 15.65 -2.06 -4.61
N LEU A 104 14.65 -1.19 -4.72
CA LEU A 104 14.64 -0.06 -5.64
C LEU A 104 14.53 1.25 -4.87
N ILE A 105 15.29 2.24 -5.32
CA ILE A 105 15.18 3.63 -4.89
C ILE A 105 14.78 4.45 -6.11
N ALA A 106 13.62 5.08 -6.07
CA ALA A 106 13.27 6.10 -7.05
C ALA A 106 13.95 7.42 -6.65
N ASP A 107 14.57 8.12 -7.60
CA ASP A 107 15.11 9.45 -7.38
C ASP A 107 14.84 10.31 -8.61
N LYS A 108 14.09 11.40 -8.43
CA LYS A 108 13.53 12.20 -9.53
C LYS A 108 12.79 11.33 -10.56
N HIS A 109 13.42 11.09 -11.70
CA HIS A 109 12.87 10.30 -12.82
C HIS A 109 13.71 9.05 -13.09
N LYS A 110 14.39 8.52 -12.06
CA LYS A 110 15.28 7.37 -12.17
C LYS A 110 14.92 6.32 -11.14
N PHE A 111 15.19 5.08 -11.46
CA PHE A 111 15.12 3.95 -10.53
C PHE A 111 16.50 3.33 -10.38
N HIS A 112 17.05 3.40 -9.18
CA HIS A 112 18.32 2.80 -8.81
C HIS A 112 18.07 1.43 -8.18
N ARG A 113 18.70 0.39 -8.73
CA ARG A 113 18.56 -0.98 -8.26
C ARG A 113 19.77 -1.39 -7.42
N PHE A 114 19.48 -1.95 -6.26
CA PHE A 114 20.49 -2.42 -5.33
C PHE A 114 20.21 -3.86 -4.89
N GLY A 115 21.26 -4.68 -4.87
CA GLY A 115 21.26 -5.93 -4.10
C GLY A 115 21.71 -5.70 -2.66
N ILE A 116 21.62 -6.74 -1.84
CA ILE A 116 22.20 -6.77 -0.49
C ILE A 116 23.13 -7.98 -0.43
N ASP A 117 24.37 -7.77 0.01
CA ASP A 117 25.33 -8.86 0.21
C ASP A 117 25.08 -9.62 1.53
N GLU A 118 25.82 -10.71 1.75
CA GLU A 118 25.70 -11.53 2.97
C GLU A 118 26.03 -10.77 4.26
N LYS A 119 26.73 -9.63 4.17
CA LYS A 119 27.09 -8.78 5.31
C LYS A 119 26.07 -7.68 5.56
N GLY A 120 25.03 -7.57 4.73
CA GLY A 120 24.03 -6.51 4.81
C GLY A 120 24.51 -5.18 4.22
N GLN A 121 25.41 -5.19 3.24
CA GLN A 121 25.83 -4.01 2.48
C GLN A 121 25.05 -3.88 1.18
N ALA A 122 24.67 -2.66 0.83
CA ALA A 122 24.04 -2.35 -0.44
C ALA A 122 25.04 -2.49 -1.61
N ILE A 123 24.67 -3.23 -2.65
CA ILE A 123 25.43 -3.36 -3.88
C ILE A 123 24.66 -2.68 -5.00
N PHE A 124 25.16 -1.56 -5.50
CA PHE A 124 24.61 -0.93 -6.70
C PHE A 124 24.70 -1.88 -7.90
N LYS A 125 23.60 -2.02 -8.64
CA LYS A 125 23.54 -2.87 -9.84
C LYS A 125 23.36 -2.06 -11.10
N GLU A 126 22.33 -1.23 -11.15
CA GLU A 126 21.96 -0.47 -12.34
C GLU A 126 21.08 0.73 -11.99
N THR A 127 21.03 1.68 -12.92
CA THR A 127 20.05 2.76 -12.93
C THR A 127 19.24 2.65 -14.21
N LYS A 128 17.91 2.75 -14.10
CA LYS A 128 17.01 2.83 -15.25
C LYS A 128 16.26 4.14 -15.23
N GLU A 129 16.09 4.72 -16.41
CA GLU A 129 15.35 5.97 -16.60
C GLU A 129 14.15 5.68 -17.52
N PRO A 130 12.91 5.73 -17.00
CA PRO A 130 11.73 5.65 -17.86
C PRO A 130 11.61 6.87 -18.78
N GLN A 131 11.15 6.65 -20.01
CA GLN A 131 10.79 7.73 -20.94
C GLN A 131 9.58 8.52 -20.42
N TYR A 132 8.64 7.85 -19.76
CA TYR A 132 7.56 8.51 -19.02
C TYR A 132 8.08 9.05 -17.68
N ILE A 133 8.09 10.37 -17.50
CA ILE A 133 8.71 11.03 -16.33
C ILE A 133 7.73 11.47 -15.25
N ASN A 134 6.43 11.54 -15.54
CA ASN A 134 5.46 12.07 -14.57
C ASN A 134 5.13 11.03 -13.48
N ALA A 135 5.01 11.48 -12.23
CA ALA A 135 4.55 10.66 -11.08
C ALA A 135 5.32 9.34 -10.83
N VAL A 136 6.53 9.19 -11.37
CA VAL A 136 7.30 7.93 -11.27
C VAL A 136 7.81 7.60 -9.86
N HIS A 137 7.84 8.57 -8.94
CA HIS A 137 8.27 8.36 -7.56
C HIS A 137 7.28 7.49 -6.75
N GLU A 138 6.01 7.39 -7.17
CA GLU A 138 5.00 6.52 -6.56
C GLU A 138 4.72 5.26 -7.40
N ALA A 139 5.65 4.87 -8.27
CA ALA A 139 5.48 3.72 -9.13
C ALA A 139 5.33 2.40 -8.33
N ALA A 140 4.26 1.66 -8.63
CA ALA A 140 4.01 0.33 -8.12
C ALA A 140 4.47 -0.70 -9.16
N PHE A 141 5.51 -1.48 -8.85
CA PHE A 141 6.12 -2.40 -9.80
C PHE A 141 5.41 -3.76 -9.84
N LEU A 142 5.07 -4.21 -11.06
CA LEU A 142 4.60 -5.57 -11.33
C LEU A 142 5.78 -6.52 -11.51
N ASN A 143 6.79 -6.09 -12.27
CA ASN A 143 8.01 -6.85 -12.56
C ASN A 143 9.14 -5.89 -12.97
N ASP A 144 10.31 -6.44 -13.31
CA ASP A 144 11.51 -5.69 -13.69
C ASP A 144 11.36 -4.74 -14.89
N SER A 145 10.24 -4.82 -15.61
CA SER A 145 9.96 -4.06 -16.84
C SER A 145 8.65 -3.28 -16.80
N LEU A 146 7.68 -3.68 -15.98
CA LEU A 146 6.34 -3.09 -15.93
C LEU A 146 6.04 -2.50 -14.57
N PHE A 147 5.48 -1.30 -14.57
CA PHE A 147 5.05 -0.59 -13.38
C PHE A 147 3.77 0.20 -13.64
N VAL A 148 3.05 0.50 -12.58
CA VAL A 148 1.81 1.28 -12.58
C VAL A 148 2.07 2.59 -11.86
N VAL A 149 1.60 3.70 -12.44
CA VAL A 149 1.57 5.01 -11.78
C VAL A 149 0.16 5.54 -11.76
N ASP A 150 -0.19 6.29 -10.72
CA ASP A 150 -1.39 7.11 -10.71
C ASP A 150 -1.08 8.43 -11.41
N ALA A 151 -1.89 8.77 -12.42
CA ALA A 151 -1.73 10.03 -13.13
C ALA A 151 -2.06 11.24 -12.26
N GLN A 152 -2.83 11.06 -11.18
CA GLN A 152 -3.21 12.09 -10.20
C GLN A 152 -3.66 13.40 -10.90
N TYR A 153 -2.89 14.47 -10.76
CA TYR A 153 -3.17 15.80 -11.33
C TYR A 153 -3.04 15.87 -12.86
N THR A 154 -2.49 14.84 -13.51
CA THR A 154 -2.34 14.78 -14.98
C THR A 154 -3.47 14.00 -15.67
N GLY A 155 -4.31 13.30 -14.91
CA GLY A 155 -5.47 12.60 -15.46
C GLY A 155 -6.19 11.69 -14.47
N PRO A 156 -7.43 11.27 -14.79
CA PRO A 156 -8.27 10.47 -13.89
C PRO A 156 -7.99 8.95 -13.97
N ASN A 157 -6.74 8.56 -14.29
CA ASN A 157 -6.40 7.20 -14.69
C ASN A 157 -5.20 6.65 -13.92
N LEU A 158 -5.15 5.33 -13.78
CA LEU A 158 -3.90 4.60 -13.60
C LEU A 158 -3.28 4.28 -14.97
N TYR A 159 -1.95 4.35 -15.04
CA TYR A 159 -1.17 4.09 -16.25
C TYR A 159 -0.27 2.87 -16.04
N LEU A 160 -0.44 1.86 -16.89
CA LEU A 160 0.50 0.74 -17.00
C LEU A 160 1.59 1.11 -18.01
N LEU A 161 2.83 1.12 -17.56
CA LEU A 161 3.99 1.60 -18.30
C LEU A 161 5.08 0.55 -18.38
N ASN A 162 5.94 0.70 -19.39
CA ASN A 162 7.29 0.15 -19.36
C ASN A 162 8.31 1.30 -19.38
N TYR A 163 9.61 0.99 -19.28
CA TYR A 163 10.68 2.00 -19.30
C TYR A 163 10.84 2.75 -20.62
N GLN A 164 10.52 2.14 -21.76
CA GLN A 164 10.74 2.68 -23.11
C GLN A 164 9.52 3.43 -23.66
N ASP A 165 8.34 3.29 -23.04
CA ASP A 165 7.12 3.90 -23.55
C ASP A 165 7.02 5.36 -23.09
N GLU A 166 6.79 6.26 -24.05
CA GLU A 166 6.44 7.66 -23.77
C GLU A 166 4.96 7.82 -23.36
N LEU A 167 4.13 6.82 -23.67
CA LEU A 167 2.69 6.79 -23.39
C LEU A 167 2.30 5.48 -22.69
N PRO A 168 1.24 5.48 -21.87
CA PRO A 168 0.79 4.26 -21.20
C PRO A 168 0.44 3.15 -22.19
N LYS A 169 0.90 1.92 -21.91
CA LYS A 169 0.49 0.71 -22.65
C LYS A 169 -1.00 0.44 -22.51
N LYS A 170 -1.52 0.70 -21.31
CA LYS A 170 -2.93 0.56 -20.95
C LYS A 170 -3.26 1.59 -19.88
N THR A 171 -4.50 2.05 -19.89
CA THR A 171 -5.02 2.98 -18.91
C THR A 171 -6.27 2.39 -18.26
N TRP A 172 -6.48 2.73 -16.98
CA TRP A 172 -7.72 2.42 -16.28
C TRP A 172 -8.27 3.69 -15.64
N LYS A 173 -9.42 4.15 -16.13
CA LYS A 173 -10.10 5.33 -15.62
C LYS A 173 -10.90 4.97 -14.37
N TYR A 174 -10.61 5.63 -13.27
CA TYR A 174 -11.28 5.37 -11.99
C TYR A 174 -11.89 6.61 -11.34
N ARG A 175 -11.48 7.81 -11.79
CA ARG A 175 -12.01 9.09 -11.31
C ARG A 175 -12.81 9.84 -12.35
N ASN A 176 -13.52 10.85 -11.88
CA ASN A 176 -14.12 11.83 -12.77
C ASN A 176 -13.04 12.74 -13.36
N ALA A 177 -13.07 12.97 -14.68
CA ALA A 177 -12.14 13.87 -15.34
C ALA A 177 -12.36 15.34 -14.96
N ASP A 178 -13.57 15.68 -14.50
CA ASP A 178 -13.91 17.04 -14.08
C ASP A 178 -13.37 17.38 -12.68
N MET A 179 -12.95 16.38 -11.90
CA MET A 179 -12.33 16.54 -10.58
C MET A 179 -10.81 16.70 -10.76
N ILE A 180 -10.36 17.96 -10.83
CA ILE A 180 -8.95 18.30 -11.04
C ILE A 180 -8.14 18.12 -9.75
N ASP A 181 -8.71 18.51 -8.61
CA ASP A 181 -8.04 18.36 -7.33
C ASP A 181 -8.13 16.91 -6.85
N TYR A 182 -7.01 16.20 -6.99
CA TYR A 182 -6.88 14.81 -6.57
C TYR A 182 -7.21 14.63 -5.08
N ILE A 183 -6.83 15.58 -4.22
CA ILE A 183 -7.01 15.44 -2.77
C ILE A 183 -8.49 15.58 -2.35
N ALA A 184 -9.25 16.31 -3.16
CA ALA A 184 -10.68 16.54 -2.99
C ALA A 184 -11.56 15.49 -3.70
N ASP A 185 -10.98 14.56 -4.45
CA ASP A 185 -11.74 13.59 -5.23
C ASP A 185 -12.21 12.42 -4.35
N PRO A 186 -13.53 12.16 -4.18
CA PRO A 186 -14.02 11.03 -3.41
C PRO A 186 -13.54 9.65 -3.91
N ASP A 187 -13.10 9.57 -5.17
CA ASP A 187 -12.55 8.37 -5.79
C ASP A 187 -11.02 8.27 -5.73
N MET A 188 -10.33 9.18 -5.03
CA MET A 188 -8.89 9.05 -4.78
C MET A 188 -8.55 7.75 -4.05
N GLY A 189 -7.28 7.35 -4.12
CA GLY A 189 -6.83 6.15 -3.47
C GLY A 189 -5.41 5.79 -3.89
N ASN A 190 -4.90 4.69 -3.38
CA ASN A 190 -3.55 4.25 -3.65
C ASN A 190 -3.54 2.95 -4.45
N VAL A 191 -2.64 2.86 -5.43
CA VAL A 191 -2.35 1.62 -6.14
C VAL A 191 -1.22 0.87 -5.46
N VAL A 192 -1.36 -0.45 -5.31
CA VAL A 192 -0.30 -1.37 -4.91
C VAL A 192 -0.27 -2.58 -5.84
N THR A 193 0.91 -3.13 -6.06
CA THR A 193 1.14 -4.22 -7.01
C THR A 193 2.02 -5.32 -6.43
N ASN A 194 1.80 -6.53 -6.92
CA ASN A 194 2.79 -7.61 -6.88
C ASN A 194 2.94 -8.18 -8.31
N ASP A 195 3.58 -9.33 -8.45
CA ASP A 195 3.80 -10.00 -9.73
C ASP A 195 2.53 -10.56 -10.39
N SER A 196 1.38 -10.55 -9.69
CA SER A 196 0.14 -11.20 -10.15
C SER A 196 -1.12 -10.32 -10.08
N ARG A 197 -1.08 -9.18 -9.39
CA ARG A 197 -2.24 -8.32 -9.13
C ARG A 197 -1.88 -6.85 -9.17
N ILE A 198 -2.85 -6.06 -9.65
CA ILE A 198 -2.95 -4.62 -9.42
C ILE A 198 -4.13 -4.43 -8.48
N ILE A 199 -3.92 -3.76 -7.36
CA ILE A 199 -4.97 -3.50 -6.38
C ILE A 199 -5.08 -2.00 -6.15
N PHE A 200 -6.30 -1.48 -6.19
CA PHE A 200 -6.58 -0.08 -5.91
C PHE A 200 -7.42 0.04 -4.63
N CYS A 201 -6.87 0.70 -3.62
CA CYS A 201 -7.52 0.94 -2.33
C CYS A 201 -8.04 2.38 -2.29
N TYR A 202 -9.35 2.56 -2.12
CA TYR A 202 -9.95 3.90 -2.11
C TYR A 202 -9.73 4.61 -0.77
N GLY A 203 -9.36 5.89 -0.84
CA GLY A 203 -9.06 6.74 0.30
C GLY A 203 -10.31 7.10 1.09
N TYR A 204 -11.35 7.59 0.43
CA TYR A 204 -12.59 8.03 1.09
C TYR A 204 -13.74 7.01 1.06
N LYS A 205 -13.58 5.92 0.31
CA LYS A 205 -14.59 4.86 0.21
C LYS A 205 -14.04 3.59 0.83
N LYS A 206 -14.87 2.87 1.59
CA LYS A 206 -14.50 1.52 2.04
C LYS A 206 -14.67 0.50 0.92
N GLN A 207 -13.87 0.69 -0.12
CA GLN A 207 -13.84 -0.10 -1.35
C GLN A 207 -12.41 -0.43 -1.75
N ILE A 208 -12.21 -1.62 -2.29
CA ILE A 208 -10.95 -2.08 -2.89
C ILE A 208 -11.27 -2.80 -4.20
N ASP A 209 -10.55 -2.43 -5.26
CA ASP A 209 -10.63 -3.10 -6.55
C ASP A 209 -9.42 -4.00 -6.76
N PHE A 210 -9.68 -5.29 -6.92
CA PHE A 210 -8.69 -6.32 -7.24
C PHE A 210 -8.73 -6.56 -8.74
N MET A 211 -7.60 -6.34 -9.41
CA MET A 211 -7.46 -6.49 -10.85
C MET A 211 -6.30 -7.44 -11.18
N ASP A 212 -6.35 -8.02 -12.38
CA ASP A 212 -5.18 -8.68 -12.95
C ASP A 212 -4.11 -7.64 -13.39
N THR A 213 -3.01 -8.14 -13.94
CA THR A 213 -1.88 -7.31 -14.40
C THR A 213 -2.18 -6.47 -15.64
N GLU A 214 -3.39 -6.57 -16.18
CA GLU A 214 -3.87 -5.78 -17.31
C GLU A 214 -5.07 -4.90 -16.93
N PHE A 215 -5.30 -4.61 -15.64
CA PHE A 215 -6.46 -3.82 -15.17
C PHE A 215 -7.84 -4.47 -15.43
N ASN A 216 -7.93 -5.76 -15.72
CA ASN A 216 -9.24 -6.40 -15.77
C ASN A 216 -9.70 -6.64 -14.32
N LEU A 217 -10.88 -6.11 -13.97
CA LEU A 217 -11.45 -6.25 -12.63
C LEU A 217 -11.79 -7.71 -12.34
N ILE A 218 -11.13 -8.28 -11.34
CA ILE A 218 -11.41 -9.62 -10.81
C ILE A 218 -12.53 -9.52 -9.79
N LYS A 219 -12.40 -8.60 -8.82
CA LYS A 219 -13.36 -8.41 -7.75
C LYS A 219 -13.34 -6.99 -7.21
N ARG A 220 -14.53 -6.45 -6.93
CA ARG A 220 -14.71 -5.25 -6.14
C ARG A 220 -15.22 -5.64 -4.77
N VAL A 221 -14.47 -5.31 -3.73
CA VAL A 221 -14.89 -5.48 -2.34
C VAL A 221 -15.36 -4.14 -1.84
N SER A 222 -16.62 -4.04 -1.41
CA SER A 222 -17.20 -2.81 -0.90
C SER A 222 -17.96 -3.11 0.37
N PHE A 223 -17.73 -2.29 1.39
CA PHE A 223 -18.37 -2.37 2.69
C PHE A 223 -19.25 -1.14 2.88
N LYS A 224 -20.29 -1.27 3.73
CA LYS A 224 -21.02 -0.09 4.18
C LYS A 224 -20.07 0.87 4.90
N PHE A 225 -20.04 2.09 4.39
CA PHE A 225 -19.27 3.20 4.92
C PHE A 225 -19.96 4.49 4.50
N ASP A 226 -19.98 5.47 5.41
CA ASP A 226 -20.55 6.79 5.14
C ASP A 226 -19.56 7.58 4.29
N ASN A 227 -19.52 7.24 2.99
CA ASN A 227 -18.60 7.87 2.05
C ASN A 227 -18.89 9.38 1.98
N PRO A 228 -17.87 10.25 2.12
CA PRO A 228 -18.05 11.67 1.92
C PRO A 228 -18.39 11.94 0.46
N THR A 229 -19.32 12.86 0.24
CA THR A 229 -19.72 13.30 -1.10
C THR A 229 -19.07 14.61 -1.51
N ILE A 230 -18.55 15.36 -0.54
CA ILE A 230 -17.88 16.66 -0.74
C ILE A 230 -16.62 16.68 0.11
N VAL A 231 -15.48 16.75 -0.55
CA VAL A 231 -14.17 16.98 0.07
C VAL A 231 -13.58 18.23 -0.57
N ASN A 232 -12.94 19.07 0.24
CA ASN A 232 -12.24 20.25 -0.21
C ASN A 232 -11.16 20.64 0.82
N SER A 233 -10.36 21.66 0.49
CA SER A 233 -9.27 22.13 1.34
C SER A 233 -9.71 22.59 2.73
N GLU A 234 -10.97 22.99 2.93
CA GLU A 234 -11.49 23.44 4.22
C GLU A 234 -11.89 22.28 5.14
N ASN A 235 -12.39 21.17 4.58
CA ASN A 235 -12.94 20.06 5.36
C ASN A 235 -12.12 18.76 5.32
N GLN A 236 -11.10 18.65 4.47
CA GLN A 236 -10.36 17.40 4.25
C GLN A 236 -9.80 16.76 5.53
N GLY A 237 -9.43 17.57 6.55
CA GLY A 237 -8.92 17.05 7.82
C GLY A 237 -10.00 16.42 8.71
N ASP A 238 -11.27 16.76 8.49
CA ASP A 238 -12.42 16.33 9.28
C ASP A 238 -13.28 15.27 8.57
N VAL A 239 -13.03 15.05 7.28
CA VAL A 239 -13.64 13.98 6.50
C VAL A 239 -13.09 12.63 6.96
N LYS A 240 -13.96 11.62 7.06
CA LYS A 240 -13.56 10.25 7.41
C LYS A 240 -12.74 9.62 6.30
N GLU A 241 -11.60 9.08 6.69
CA GLU A 241 -10.73 8.28 5.84
C GLU A 241 -11.08 6.81 5.93
N SER A 242 -10.91 6.11 4.81
CA SER A 242 -10.99 4.67 4.68
C SER A 242 -9.60 4.07 4.65
N TYR A 243 -9.06 3.74 3.46
CA TYR A 243 -7.78 3.05 3.33
C TYR A 243 -6.67 4.05 3.06
N VAL A 244 -5.71 4.15 3.98
CA VAL A 244 -4.66 5.20 3.95
C VAL A 244 -3.25 4.67 3.66
N TYR A 245 -3.00 3.40 3.98
CA TYR A 245 -1.73 2.72 3.71
C TYR A 245 -2.04 1.28 3.37
N SER A 246 -1.28 0.71 2.44
CA SER A 246 -1.39 -0.70 2.15
C SER A 246 -0.05 -1.28 1.72
N TYR A 247 0.10 -2.57 1.96
CA TYR A 247 1.23 -3.38 1.51
C TYR A 247 0.67 -4.60 0.79
N LEU A 248 1.11 -4.83 -0.43
CA LEU A 248 0.77 -6.04 -1.16
C LEU A 248 1.93 -7.04 -1.07
N GLY A 249 1.70 -8.12 -0.32
CA GLY A 249 2.61 -9.25 -0.23
C GLY A 249 2.48 -10.18 -1.44
N LYS A 250 3.12 -11.35 -1.36
CA LYS A 250 2.92 -12.42 -2.35
C LYS A 250 1.61 -13.17 -2.09
N ARG A 251 1.10 -13.17 -0.86
CA ARG A 251 -0.09 -13.96 -0.48
C ARG A 251 -1.29 -13.10 -0.13
N TYR A 252 -1.05 -11.97 0.52
CA TYR A 252 -2.13 -11.13 1.03
C TYR A 252 -1.93 -9.65 0.72
N LEU A 253 -3.05 -8.95 0.59
CA LEU A 253 -3.13 -7.51 0.75
C LEU A 253 -3.31 -7.20 2.23
N TYR A 254 -2.51 -6.27 2.75
CA TYR A 254 -2.64 -5.73 4.09
C TYR A 254 -3.00 -4.25 3.94
N ALA A 255 -4.22 -3.87 4.32
CA ALA A 255 -4.73 -2.51 4.16
C ALA A 255 -5.07 -1.91 5.52
N LEU A 256 -4.52 -0.73 5.81
CA LEU A 256 -4.80 0.01 7.03
C LEU A 256 -6.08 0.83 6.85
N PHE A 257 -7.11 0.49 7.61
CA PHE A 257 -8.41 1.15 7.63
C PHE A 257 -8.52 2.08 8.84
N PHE A 258 -8.87 3.34 8.59
CA PHE A 258 -9.09 4.36 9.63
C PHE A 258 -10.52 4.33 10.17
N GLY A 259 -11.49 4.61 9.31
CA GLY A 259 -12.89 4.79 9.70
C GLY A 259 -13.18 6.08 10.48
N THR A 260 -12.21 6.98 10.56
CA THR A 260 -12.23 8.26 11.29
C THR A 260 -11.47 9.31 10.47
N SER A 261 -11.54 10.58 10.84
CA SER A 261 -10.80 11.65 10.16
C SER A 261 -9.34 11.74 10.61
N TRP A 262 -8.51 12.45 9.84
CA TRP A 262 -7.12 12.72 10.25
C TRP A 262 -7.05 13.48 11.57
N ASN A 263 -7.92 14.47 11.76
CA ASN A 263 -7.96 15.27 12.99
C ASN A 263 -8.37 14.41 14.20
N GLU A 264 -9.40 13.58 14.07
CA GLU A 264 -9.81 12.66 15.14
C GLU A 264 -8.72 11.61 15.43
N ASN A 265 -8.11 11.02 14.40
CA ASN A 265 -7.05 10.01 14.58
C ASN A 265 -5.84 10.60 15.33
N ARG A 266 -5.39 11.79 14.95
CA ARG A 266 -4.27 12.49 15.61
C ARG A 266 -4.62 12.90 17.03
N ALA A 267 -5.84 13.40 17.27
CA ALA A 267 -6.32 13.71 18.61
C ALA A 267 -6.33 12.46 19.51
N ASN A 268 -6.56 11.27 18.94
CA ASN A 268 -6.47 9.98 19.63
C ASN A 268 -5.05 9.37 19.62
N SER A 269 -4.00 10.20 19.48
CA SER A 269 -2.59 9.75 19.45
C SER A 269 -2.31 8.67 18.41
N THR A 270 -3.00 8.71 17.27
CA THR A 270 -2.91 7.75 16.16
C THR A 270 -3.35 6.31 16.49
N CYS A 271 -4.02 6.11 17.61
CA CYS A 271 -4.52 4.82 18.07
C CYS A 271 -5.88 4.47 17.45
N GLY A 272 -6.25 3.19 17.55
CA GLY A 272 -7.59 2.72 17.18
C GLY A 272 -7.79 2.44 15.69
N THR A 273 -6.72 2.04 15.00
CA THR A 273 -6.79 1.68 13.58
C THR A 273 -6.93 0.17 13.38
N PHE A 274 -7.42 -0.22 12.21
CA PHE A 274 -7.55 -1.62 11.84
C PHE A 274 -6.60 -1.97 10.71
N LEU A 275 -5.96 -3.14 10.80
CA LEU A 275 -5.31 -3.77 9.65
C LEU A 275 -6.24 -4.83 9.10
N GLU A 276 -6.78 -4.59 7.91
CA GLU A 276 -7.66 -5.50 7.20
C GLU A 276 -6.85 -6.30 6.16
N VAL A 277 -6.96 -7.63 6.22
CA VAL A 277 -6.18 -8.54 5.38
C VAL A 277 -7.10 -9.27 4.41
N PHE A 278 -6.72 -9.28 3.14
CA PHE A 278 -7.44 -9.92 2.05
C PHE A 278 -6.51 -10.86 1.29
N ASP A 279 -7.06 -11.96 0.77
CA ASP A 279 -6.34 -12.75 -0.22
C ASP A 279 -6.27 -12.03 -1.58
N LEU A 280 -5.51 -12.57 -2.52
CA LEU A 280 -5.33 -11.97 -3.84
C LEU A 280 -6.58 -11.99 -4.73
N ASP A 281 -7.63 -12.71 -4.34
CA ASP A 281 -8.91 -12.75 -5.04
C ASP A 281 -9.94 -11.82 -4.39
N GLY A 282 -9.54 -11.05 -3.37
CA GLY A 282 -10.36 -10.09 -2.67
C GLY A 282 -11.34 -10.71 -1.69
N ASN A 283 -11.04 -11.87 -1.11
CA ASN A 283 -11.80 -12.40 0.02
C ASN A 283 -11.22 -11.85 1.34
N PRO A 284 -12.07 -11.32 2.25
CA PRO A 284 -11.63 -10.96 3.59
C PRO A 284 -11.09 -12.18 4.34
N VAL A 285 -9.88 -12.08 4.90
CA VAL A 285 -9.21 -13.18 5.61
C VAL A 285 -9.24 -12.97 7.11
N ILE A 286 -8.78 -11.81 7.57
CA ILE A 286 -8.74 -11.46 9.00
C ILE A 286 -8.66 -9.94 9.15
N ARG A 287 -9.23 -9.43 10.24
CA ARG A 287 -9.11 -8.03 10.62
C ARG A 287 -8.45 -7.93 11.99
N TYR A 288 -7.41 -7.11 12.08
CA TYR A 288 -6.71 -6.83 13.33
C TYR A 288 -7.08 -5.46 13.85
N TYR A 289 -7.52 -5.36 15.10
CA TYR A 289 -7.49 -4.11 15.85
C TYR A 289 -6.07 -3.90 16.38
N LEU A 290 -5.44 -2.78 16.03
CA LEU A 290 -4.11 -2.43 16.51
C LEU A 290 -4.23 -1.66 17.83
N GLU A 291 -3.94 -2.33 18.93
CA GLU A 291 -3.95 -1.76 20.29
C GLU A 291 -2.66 -0.96 20.52
N GLY A 292 -2.58 0.19 19.85
CA GLY A 292 -1.44 1.09 19.89
C GLY A 292 -1.40 2.04 18.70
N ARG A 293 -0.25 2.70 18.53
CA ARG A 293 -0.02 3.61 17.41
C ARG A 293 -0.08 2.86 16.09
N ARG A 294 -0.71 3.47 15.10
CA ARG A 294 -0.79 2.91 13.76
C ARG A 294 0.59 2.90 13.08
N PRO A 295 0.94 1.80 12.38
CA PRO A 295 2.10 1.81 11.51
C PRO A 295 1.81 2.61 10.23
N VAL A 296 2.76 3.45 9.82
CA VAL A 296 2.78 4.15 8.53
C VAL A 296 3.84 3.53 7.64
N TYR A 297 3.59 3.55 6.32
CA TYR A 297 4.53 3.07 5.29
C TYR A 297 5.19 1.71 5.61
N PHE A 298 4.38 0.78 6.10
CA PHE A 298 4.84 -0.49 6.63
C PHE A 298 5.14 -1.52 5.54
N ALA A 299 5.93 -2.52 5.90
CA ALA A 299 6.13 -3.73 5.13
C ALA A 299 5.78 -4.96 5.97
N VAL A 300 5.32 -6.03 5.30
CA VAL A 300 5.04 -7.31 5.95
C VAL A 300 6.02 -8.35 5.46
N ASP A 301 6.77 -8.93 6.39
CA ASP A 301 7.50 -10.18 6.17
C ASP A 301 6.49 -11.33 6.23
N GLU A 302 6.08 -11.86 5.09
CA GLU A 302 5.15 -12.98 5.05
C GLU A 302 5.78 -14.30 5.47
N GLU A 303 7.11 -14.45 5.52
CA GLU A 303 7.73 -15.69 6.01
C GLU A 303 7.52 -15.85 7.52
N THR A 304 7.59 -14.73 8.25
CA THR A 304 7.43 -14.69 9.70
C THR A 304 6.10 -14.08 10.16
N PHE A 305 5.27 -13.64 9.21
CA PHE A 305 4.06 -12.85 9.42
C PHE A 305 4.28 -11.70 10.41
N THR A 306 5.31 -10.91 10.14
CA THR A 306 5.67 -9.76 10.95
C THR A 306 5.49 -8.48 10.14
N LEU A 307 4.68 -7.57 10.64
CA LEU A 307 4.57 -6.22 10.12
C LEU A 307 5.61 -5.34 10.80
N TYR A 308 6.37 -4.60 9.98
CA TYR A 308 7.33 -3.59 10.41
C TYR A 308 6.88 -2.25 9.82
N GLY A 309 6.62 -1.26 10.67
CA GLY A 309 6.19 0.07 10.22
C GLY A 309 6.72 1.17 11.10
N SER A 310 6.89 2.37 10.54
CA SER A 310 7.19 3.53 11.35
C SER A 310 5.92 4.06 12.01
N GLY A 311 6.03 4.89 13.04
CA GLY A 311 4.89 5.71 13.44
C GLY A 311 4.90 7.06 12.72
N GLU A 312 3.82 7.82 12.88
CA GLU A 312 3.73 9.18 12.32
C GLU A 312 4.89 10.05 12.84
N ASP A 313 5.54 10.77 11.93
CA ASP A 313 6.73 11.60 12.19
C ASP A 313 7.94 10.89 12.86
N GLY A 314 7.94 9.55 12.87
CA GLY A 314 8.97 8.74 13.51
C GLY A 314 8.78 8.57 15.03
N ASP A 315 7.56 8.71 15.54
CA ASP A 315 7.19 8.45 16.95
C ASP A 315 6.62 7.03 17.13
N PRO A 316 7.11 6.18 18.06
CA PRO A 316 8.12 6.44 19.08
C PRO A 316 9.50 6.67 18.49
N GLU A 317 10.16 7.72 18.97
CA GLU A 317 11.51 8.06 18.54
C GLU A 317 12.43 6.84 18.70
N ASP A 318 13.31 6.68 17.72
CA ASP A 318 14.32 5.63 17.66
C ASP A 318 13.75 4.21 17.77
N ASN A 319 12.48 4.01 17.42
CA ASN A 319 11.84 2.71 17.42
C ASN A 319 10.97 2.51 16.18
N LEU A 320 10.94 1.26 15.71
CA LEU A 320 10.02 0.79 14.70
C LEU A 320 8.88 0.01 15.37
N LEU A 321 7.64 0.23 14.92
CA LEU A 321 6.49 -0.54 15.36
C LEU A 321 6.55 -1.94 14.73
N VAL A 322 6.38 -2.96 15.57
CA VAL A 322 6.41 -4.36 15.15
C VAL A 322 5.12 -5.05 15.59
N TYR A 323 4.38 -5.61 14.65
CA TYR A 323 3.18 -6.40 14.95
C TYR A 323 3.35 -7.84 14.44
N LYS A 324 3.06 -8.82 15.31
CA LYS A 324 3.03 -10.23 14.93
C LYS A 324 1.63 -10.60 14.47
N LEU A 325 1.47 -10.86 13.17
CA LEU A 325 0.18 -11.12 12.53
C LEU A 325 -0.18 -12.61 12.71
N LYS A 326 -0.96 -12.90 13.75
CA LYS A 326 -1.36 -14.28 14.09
C LYS A 326 -2.53 -14.74 13.23
N GLY A 327 -2.60 -16.03 12.92
CA GLY A 327 -3.73 -16.64 12.21
C GLY A 327 -3.71 -16.50 10.69
N LEU A 328 -2.57 -16.07 10.12
CA LEU A 328 -2.26 -16.17 8.70
C LEU A 328 -1.36 -17.39 8.45
N SER A 329 -1.41 -17.96 7.24
CA SER A 329 -0.72 -19.21 6.89
C SER A 329 0.07 -19.13 5.62
#